data_AF-A0A2A2VAI3-F1
#
_entry.id   AF-A0A2A2VAI3-F1
#
_cell.length_a   1.000
_cell.length_b   1.000
_cell.length_c   1.000
_cell.angle_alpha   90.00
_cell.angle_beta   90.00
_cell.angle_gamma   90.00
#
_symmetry.space_group_name_H-M   'P 1'
#
loop_
_entity.id
_entity.type
_entity.pdbx_description
1 polymer ?
#
loop_
_entity_poly.entity_id
_entity_poly.type
_entity_poly.pdbx_seq_one_letter_code
_entity_poly.pdbx_strand_id
1 'polypeptide(L)'
;MRGRVHCIGTTARVLLLSLAIGQAARGVPASAEGGTDTASLLYLSSDDWERQSSPGKVALAADFMRIFCTDQRMSAASLADCLDRDKADGAPFERAMACVSTLSSAGR
;
A
#
# COMPACT_ATOMS: atom_id res chain seq x y z
N MET A 1 23.78 17.54 0.36
CA MET A 1 22.50 17.75 1.06
C MET A 1 21.41 17.95 0.00
N ARG A 2 20.60 16.92 -0.28
CA ARG A 2 19.51 17.00 -1.28
C ARG A 2 18.19 17.15 -0.53
N GLY A 3 17.56 18.31 -0.72
CA GLY A 3 16.35 18.70 -0.03
C GLY A 3 15.07 18.14 -0.65
N ARG A 4 14.11 17.92 0.25
CA ARG A 4 12.65 18.00 0.15
C ARG A 4 11.93 17.03 -0.80
N VAL A 5 11.11 16.18 -0.18
CA VAL A 5 9.81 15.81 -0.74
C VAL A 5 8.77 16.30 0.27
N HIS A 6 8.06 17.37 -0.09
CA HIS A 6 6.87 17.76 0.66
C HIS A 6 5.74 16.84 0.22
N CYS A 7 5.15 16.08 1.14
CA CYS A 7 3.88 15.40 0.92
C CYS A 7 2.76 16.46 0.90
N ILE A 8 2.65 17.20 -0.21
CA ILE A 8 1.63 18.23 -0.37
C ILE A 8 0.36 17.55 -0.88
N GLY A 9 -0.57 17.28 0.04
CA GLY A 9 -1.95 16.99 -0.30
C GLY A 9 -2.57 18.19 -1.01
N THR A 10 -2.68 18.12 -2.34
CA THR A 10 -3.41 19.10 -3.15
C THR A 10 -4.42 18.35 -3.99
N THR A 11 -5.56 18.00 -3.42
CA THR A 11 -6.75 17.73 -4.23
C THR A 11 -7.59 19.00 -4.25
N ALA A 12 -7.37 19.76 -5.32
CA ALA A 12 -8.28 20.81 -5.76
C ALA A 12 -9.70 20.23 -5.77
N ARG A 13 -10.53 20.73 -4.86
CA ARG A 13 -11.95 20.41 -4.73
C ARG A 13 -12.68 20.98 -5.94
N VAL A 14 -12.64 20.26 -7.06
CA VAL A 14 -13.54 20.48 -8.18
C VAL A 14 -14.94 20.10 -7.72
N LEU A 15 -15.81 21.09 -7.75
CA LEU A 15 -17.23 21.04 -7.44
C LEU A 15 -17.93 20.10 -8.44
N LEU A 16 -18.41 18.94 -8.00
CA LEU A 16 -19.41 18.16 -8.73
C LEU A 16 -20.69 18.10 -7.89
N LEU A 17 -21.54 19.07 -8.18
CA LEU A 17 -22.97 19.06 -7.95
C LEU A 17 -23.56 17.89 -8.76
N SER A 18 -24.23 16.94 -8.09
CA SER A 18 -25.40 16.16 -8.56
C SER A 18 -25.43 14.76 -7.92
N LEU A 19 -26.37 14.51 -6.99
CA LEU A 19 -27.48 13.56 -7.17
C LEU A 19 -28.32 13.57 -5.88
N ALA A 20 -29.45 14.27 -5.97
CA ALA A 20 -30.56 14.11 -5.04
C ALA A 20 -31.43 12.91 -5.48
N ILE A 21 -32.22 12.38 -4.53
CA ILE A 21 -33.27 11.34 -4.67
C ILE A 21 -32.66 9.92 -4.74
N GLY A 22 -32.64 9.10 -3.70
CA GLY A 22 -33.64 8.82 -2.67
C GLY A 22 -34.14 7.40 -2.89
N GLN A 23 -33.81 6.45 -1.99
CA GLN A 23 -34.56 5.20 -1.79
C GLN A 23 -34.26 4.67 -0.38
N ALA A 24 -35.27 4.66 0.47
CA ALA A 24 -35.26 4.01 1.76
C ALA A 24 -35.45 2.49 1.61
N ALA A 25 -34.78 1.74 2.48
CA ALA A 25 -35.17 0.43 3.02
C ALA A 25 -35.54 -0.71 2.03
N ARG A 26 -34.62 -1.67 1.85
CA ARG A 26 -34.86 -3.09 2.20
C ARG A 26 -33.63 -3.95 1.87
N GLY A 27 -33.12 -4.62 2.92
CA GLY A 27 -32.52 -5.96 2.84
C GLY A 27 -31.37 -6.14 1.86
N VAL A 28 -30.19 -5.69 2.24
CA VAL A 28 -28.94 -6.27 1.76
C VAL A 28 -28.23 -6.77 3.02
N PRO A 29 -27.82 -8.06 3.10
CA PRO A 29 -27.01 -8.50 4.22
C PRO A 29 -25.80 -7.57 4.30
N ALA A 30 -25.50 -7.09 5.50
CA ALA A 30 -24.21 -6.51 5.78
C ALA A 30 -23.15 -7.59 5.56
N SER A 31 -22.79 -7.88 4.31
CA SER A 31 -21.47 -8.40 3.95
C SER A 31 -20.51 -7.21 4.03
N ALA A 32 -20.40 -6.68 5.23
CA ALA A 32 -19.55 -5.57 5.58
C ALA A 32 -19.02 -5.84 6.98
N GLU A 33 -18.42 -7.01 7.16
CA GLU A 33 -17.58 -7.34 8.32
C GLU A 33 -16.66 -8.53 7.99
N GLY A 34 -16.23 -8.59 6.73
CA GLY A 34 -14.96 -9.21 6.37
C GLY A 34 -13.90 -8.14 6.35
N GLY A 35 -13.76 -7.40 7.46
CA GLY A 35 -12.54 -6.66 7.70
C GLY A 35 -11.43 -7.69 7.78
N THR A 36 -10.84 -8.04 6.64
CA THR A 36 -9.43 -8.42 6.64
C THR A 36 -8.76 -7.19 7.20
N ASP A 37 -8.58 -7.19 8.51
CA ASP A 37 -7.54 -6.46 9.21
C ASP A 37 -6.35 -6.56 8.28
N THR A 38 -6.16 -5.52 7.46
CA THR A 38 -5.20 -5.57 6.35
C THR A 38 -3.92 -5.32 7.08
N ALA A 39 -3.42 -6.40 7.69
CA ALA A 39 -2.31 -6.40 8.61
C ALA A 39 -1.22 -5.62 7.91
N SER A 40 -0.99 -4.40 8.40
CA SER A 40 -0.08 -3.49 7.74
C SER A 40 1.23 -4.23 7.53
N LEU A 41 1.89 -4.00 6.40
CA LEU A 41 3.17 -4.63 6.08
C LEU A 41 4.19 -4.52 7.24
N LEU A 42 4.01 -3.50 8.10
CA LEU A 42 4.67 -3.28 9.38
C LEU A 42 4.62 -4.44 10.38
N TYR A 43 3.48 -5.12 10.50
CA TYR A 43 3.23 -6.17 11.49
C TYR A 43 2.92 -7.53 10.86
N LEU A 44 2.93 -7.59 9.54
CA LEU A 44 2.62 -8.79 8.80
C LEU A 44 3.73 -9.82 8.99
N SER A 45 3.36 -11.06 9.32
CA SER A 45 4.32 -12.17 9.35
C SER A 45 4.70 -12.60 7.93
N SER A 46 5.82 -13.31 7.78
CA SER A 46 6.22 -13.87 6.48
C SER A 46 5.22 -14.91 5.97
N ASP A 47 4.65 -15.74 6.85
CA ASP A 47 3.63 -16.72 6.47
C ASP A 47 2.34 -16.07 5.98
N ASP A 48 1.90 -14.98 6.65
CA ASP A 48 0.71 -14.24 6.23
C ASP A 48 0.95 -13.55 4.89
N TRP A 49 2.15 -13.00 4.66
CA TRP A 49 2.55 -12.47 3.36
C TRP A 49 2.40 -13.52 2.25
N GLU A 50 2.93 -14.73 2.44
CA GLU A 50 2.86 -15.79 1.42
C GLU A 50 1.43 -16.26 1.14
N ARG A 51 0.53 -16.17 2.11
CA ARG A 51 -0.90 -16.50 1.97
C ARG A 51 -1.69 -15.42 1.23
N GLN A 52 -1.16 -14.21 1.10
CA GLN A 52 -1.84 -13.14 0.39
C GLN A 52 -1.94 -13.43 -1.11
N SER A 53 -3.10 -13.09 -1.67
CA SER A 53 -3.26 -13.03 -3.12
C SER A 53 -2.36 -11.95 -3.72
N SER A 54 -1.99 -12.08 -4.99
CA SER A 54 -1.17 -11.09 -5.70
C SER A 54 -1.76 -9.66 -5.59
N PRO A 55 -3.08 -9.43 -5.80
CA PRO A 55 -3.67 -8.10 -5.55
C PRO A 55 -3.54 -7.62 -4.10
N GLY A 56 -3.63 -8.52 -3.11
CA GLY A 56 -3.47 -8.19 -1.69
C GLY A 56 -2.05 -7.74 -1.34
N LYS A 57 -1.04 -8.41 -1.89
CA LYS A 57 0.37 -8.03 -1.74
C LYS A 57 0.66 -6.63 -2.28
N VAL A 58 0.08 -6.29 -3.44
CA VAL A 58 0.22 -4.95 -4.04
C VAL A 58 -0.47 -3.88 -3.19
N ALA A 59 -1.65 -4.16 -2.63
CA ALA A 59 -2.33 -3.24 -1.73
C ALA A 59 -1.52 -2.95 -0.46
N LEU A 60 -0.96 -4.00 0.16
CA LEU A 60 -0.09 -3.88 1.33
C LEU A 60 1.19 -3.07 1.04
N ALA A 61 1.81 -3.30 -0.13
CA ALA A 61 2.95 -2.53 -0.59
C ALA A 61 2.59 -1.05 -0.80
N ALA A 62 1.42 -0.76 -1.41
CA ALA A 62 0.96 0.60 -1.62
C ALA A 62 0.74 1.35 -0.28
N ASP A 63 0.16 0.68 0.72
CA ASP A 63 -0.02 1.27 2.05
C ASP A 63 1.31 1.52 2.76
N PHE A 64 2.27 0.61 2.66
CA PHE A 64 3.63 0.82 3.16
C PHE A 64 4.27 2.06 2.52
N MET A 65 4.22 2.17 1.19
CA MET A 65 4.77 3.31 0.46
C MET A 65 4.11 4.64 0.87
N ARG A 66 2.79 4.62 1.10
CA ARG A 66 2.02 5.78 1.57
C ARG A 66 2.45 6.23 2.96
N ILE A 67 2.70 5.30 3.89
CA ILE A 67 3.10 5.61 5.28
C ILE A 67 4.54 6.09 5.33
N PHE A 68 5.46 5.40 4.65
CA PHE A 68 6.90 5.69 4.70
C PHE A 68 7.37 6.69 3.65
N CYS A 69 6.47 7.23 2.83
CA CYS A 69 6.75 8.21 1.79
C CYS A 69 7.93 7.76 0.90
N THR A 70 7.91 6.51 0.47
CA THR A 70 9.00 5.92 -0.33
C THR A 70 9.07 6.56 -1.73
N ASP A 71 10.21 6.44 -2.41
CA ASP A 71 10.43 7.09 -3.71
C ASP A 71 9.31 6.74 -4.72
N GLN A 72 8.67 7.78 -5.26
CA GLN A 72 7.56 7.66 -6.23
C GLN A 72 7.98 7.01 -7.55
N ARG A 73 9.28 6.85 -7.83
CA ARG A 73 9.79 6.10 -8.99
C ARG A 73 9.60 4.59 -8.85
N MET A 74 9.42 4.09 -7.62
CA MET A 74 9.06 2.70 -7.39
C MET A 74 7.54 2.56 -7.45
N SER A 75 7.03 1.55 -8.16
CA SER A 75 5.61 1.22 -8.10
C SER A 75 5.32 0.22 -6.97
N ALA A 76 4.09 0.21 -6.46
CA ALA A 76 3.67 -0.78 -5.44
C ALA A 76 3.79 -2.22 -5.94
N ALA A 77 3.54 -2.46 -7.24
CA ALA A 77 3.75 -3.77 -7.85
C ALA A 77 5.24 -4.15 -7.86
N SER A 78 6.13 -3.22 -8.21
CA SER A 78 7.57 -3.47 -8.18
C SER A 78 8.10 -3.74 -6.77
N LEU A 79 7.54 -3.09 -5.76
CA LEU A 79 7.86 -3.38 -4.36
C LEU A 79 7.37 -4.77 -3.95
N ALA A 80 6.11 -5.12 -4.27
CA ALA A 80 5.57 -6.46 -4.01
C ALA A 80 6.41 -7.56 -4.71
N ASP A 81 6.81 -7.34 -5.97
CA ASP A 81 7.69 -8.26 -6.69
C ASP A 81 9.09 -8.38 -6.07
N CYS A 82 9.59 -7.32 -5.43
CA CYS A 82 10.87 -7.35 -4.72
C CYS A 82 10.75 -8.19 -3.44
N LEU A 83 9.66 -7.98 -2.69
CA LEU A 83 9.35 -8.73 -1.47
C LEU A 83 9.10 -10.23 -1.72
N ASP A 84 8.62 -10.59 -2.91
CA ASP A 84 8.41 -12.00 -3.30
C ASP A 84 9.69 -12.70 -3.78
N ARG A 85 10.64 -11.94 -4.34
CA ARG A 85 11.93 -12.47 -4.80
C ARG A 85 12.91 -12.63 -3.64
N ASP A 86 12.92 -11.66 -2.74
CA ASP A 86 13.74 -11.69 -1.54
C ASP A 86 12.97 -12.44 -0.45
N LYS A 87 13.17 -13.75 -0.35
CA LYS A 87 12.55 -14.59 0.71
C LYS A 87 13.53 -14.93 1.83
N ALA A 88 14.79 -14.51 1.70
CA ALA A 88 15.87 -14.98 2.53
C ALA A 88 16.00 -14.19 3.85
N ASP A 89 15.50 -12.96 3.89
CA ASP A 89 15.80 -12.05 4.99
C ASP A 89 14.53 -11.57 5.72
N GLY A 90 14.39 -11.93 7.00
CA GLY A 90 13.57 -11.18 7.95
C GLY A 90 12.05 -11.09 7.69
N ALA A 91 11.40 -10.21 8.45
CA ALA A 91 9.98 -9.91 8.29
C ALA A 91 9.73 -9.07 7.02
N PRO A 92 8.52 -9.10 6.42
CA PRO A 92 8.16 -8.30 5.25
C PRO A 92 8.56 -6.83 5.34
N PHE A 93 8.46 -6.22 6.53
CA PHE A 93 8.91 -4.86 6.79
C PHE A 93 10.41 -4.64 6.53
N GLU A 94 11.27 -5.52 7.06
CA GLU A 94 12.72 -5.40 6.92
C GLU A 94 13.13 -5.54 5.45
N ARG A 95 12.49 -6.47 4.74
CA ARG A 95 12.65 -6.63 3.29
C ARG A 95 12.21 -5.41 2.52
N ALA A 96 11.09 -4.79 2.89
CA ALA A 96 10.61 -3.59 2.23
C ALA A 96 11.61 -2.44 2.35
N MET A 97 12.23 -2.28 3.53
CA MET A 97 13.30 -1.30 3.74
C MET A 97 14.54 -1.60 2.87
N ALA A 98 14.93 -2.86 2.74
CA ALA A 98 16.03 -3.26 1.86
C ALA A 98 15.72 -2.97 0.37
N CYS A 99 14.53 -3.36 -0.10
CA CYS A 99 14.04 -3.14 -1.46
C CYS A 99 13.99 -1.65 -1.84
N VAL A 100 13.55 -0.78 -0.93
CA VAL A 100 13.50 0.67 -1.19
C VAL A 100 14.91 1.28 -1.16
N SER A 101 15.81 0.75 -0.34
CA SER A 101 17.18 1.26 -0.19
C SER A 101 18.05 0.96 -1.42
N THR A 102 17.90 -0.21 -2.06
CA THR A 102 18.67 -0.56 -3.27
C THR A 102 18.38 0.38 -4.44
N LEU A 103 17.12 0.79 -4.63
CA LEU A 103 16.76 1.79 -5.64
C LEU A 103 17.39 3.17 -5.39
N SER A 104 17.53 3.56 -4.13
CA SER A 104 18.20 4.83 -3.76
C SER A 104 19.71 4.81 -4.08
N SER A 105 20.32 3.61 -4.16
CA SER A 105 21.72 3.44 -4.53
C SER A 105 21.95 3.37 -6.04
N ALA A 106 21.01 2.82 -6.82
CA ALA A 106 21.11 2.67 -8.28
C ALA A 106 20.86 3.97 -9.07
N GLY A 107 20.35 5.02 -8.42
CA GLY A 107 20.12 6.35 -8.99
C GLY A 107 21.23 7.38 -8.74
N ARG A 108 22.42 6.95 -8.31
CA ARG A 108 23.63 7.76 -8.15
C ARG A 108 24.69 7.35 -9.16
#